data_AF-A0A917TFQ7-F1
#
_entry.id   AF-A0A917TFQ7-F1
#
_cell.length_a   1.000
_cell.length_b   1.000
_cell.length_c   1.000
_cell.angle_alpha   90.00
_cell.angle_beta   90.00
_cell.angle_gamma   90.00
#
_symmetry.space_group_name_H-M   'P 1'
#
loop_
_entity.id
_entity.type
_entity.pdbx_description
1 polymer ?
#
loop_
_entity_poly.entity_id
_entity_poly.type
_entity_poly.pdbx_seq_one_letter_code
_entity_poly.pdbx_strand_id
1 'polypeptide(L)'
;MKIKNIIIALSVLLNVVLGFLFYNETTQEGPVDVGLSFKEAVRVGNYERAKTLIAEGRQEHISDETLNKVNEVMSAGTSFNTYELLEFENGEMVLLNLTTDAKYEIQDVTIIPDELKSIFK
;
A
#
# COMPACT_ATOMS: atom_id res chain seq x y z
N MET A 1 30.02 36.51 19.87
CA MET A 1 29.11 35.59 20.59
C MET A 1 27.83 35.25 19.81
N LYS A 2 27.26 36.17 19.01
CA LYS A 2 25.98 35.93 18.29
C LYS A 2 26.08 34.88 17.16
N ILE A 3 27.13 34.94 16.34
CA ILE A 3 27.28 34.06 15.16
C ILE A 3 27.49 32.59 15.57
N LYS A 4 28.32 32.31 16.58
CA LYS A 4 28.55 30.95 17.08
C LYS A 4 27.25 30.29 17.58
N ASN A 5 26.42 31.04 18.31
CA ASN A 5 25.15 30.53 18.82
C ASN A 5 24.13 30.30 17.70
N ILE A 6 24.13 31.15 16.66
CA ILE A 6 23.31 30.96 15.46
C ILE A 6 23.72 29.69 14.71
N ILE A 7 25.03 29.44 14.53
CA ILE A 7 25.54 28.23 13.88
C ILE A 7 25.13 26.98 14.67
N ILE A 8 25.25 27.00 16.01
CA ILE A 8 24.82 25.88 16.85
C ILE A 8 23.31 25.64 16.72
N ALA A 9 22.49 26.70 16.79
CA ALA A 9 21.04 26.59 16.65
C ALA A 9 20.63 26.03 15.27
N LEU A 10 21.26 26.50 14.20
CA LEU A 10 21.03 25.99 12.84
C LEU A 10 21.45 24.51 12.71
N SER A 11 22.58 24.13 13.31
CA SER A 11 23.03 22.74 13.31
C SER A 11 22.05 21.82 14.05
N VAL A 12 21.53 22.26 15.21
CA VAL A 12 20.54 21.47 15.96
C VAL A 12 19.25 21.36 15.15
N LEU A 13 18.76 22.47 14.59
CA LEU A 13 17.54 22.47 13.76
C LEU A 13 17.67 21.55 12.54
N LEU A 14 18.82 21.60 11.85
CA LEU A 14 19.08 20.73 10.71
C LEU A 14 19.03 19.24 11.09
N ASN A 15 19.63 18.85 12.22
CA ASN A 15 19.59 17.46 12.68
C ASN A 15 18.17 17.02 13.07
N VAL A 16 17.36 17.90 13.67
CA VAL A 16 15.95 17.61 13.98
C VAL A 16 15.13 17.41 12.70
N VAL A 17 15.31 18.28 11.69
CA VAL A 17 14.63 18.16 10.39
C VAL A 17 15.05 16.88 9.68
N LEU A 18 16.35 16.58 9.63
CA LEU A 18 16.86 15.34 9.02
C LEU A 18 16.34 14.09 9.74
N GLY A 19 16.29 14.11 11.07
CA GLY A 19 15.73 13.01 11.86
C GLY A 19 14.24 12.79 11.58
N PHE A 20 13.47 13.86 11.43
CA PHE A 20 12.05 13.79 11.08
C PHE A 20 11.83 13.24 9.66
N LEU A 21 12.61 13.71 8.68
CA LEU A 21 12.54 13.21 7.30
C LEU A 21 12.90 11.72 7.22
N PHE A 22 13.97 11.31 7.90
CA PHE A 22 14.39 9.91 7.91
C PHE A 22 13.37 9.01 8.60
N TYR A 23 12.79 9.45 9.71
CA TYR A 23 11.73 8.72 10.40
C TYR A 23 10.53 8.46 9.48
N ASN A 24 10.01 9.51 8.83
CA ASN A 24 8.87 9.37 7.93
C ASN A 24 9.13 8.42 6.76
N GLU A 25 10.33 8.46 6.18
CA GLU A 25 10.73 7.55 5.10
C GLU A 25 10.74 6.09 5.58
N THR A 26 11.26 5.83 6.79
CA THR A 26 11.35 4.48 7.35
C THR A 26 10.03 3.92 7.89
N THR A 27 8.99 4.75 8.01
CA THR A 27 7.68 4.36 8.55
C THR A 27 6.58 4.26 7.50
N GLN A 28 6.89 4.43 6.21
CA GLN A 28 5.88 4.16 5.17
C GLN A 28 5.50 2.68 5.22
N GLU A 29 4.21 2.41 5.46
CA GLU A 29 3.65 1.06 5.44
C GLU A 29 3.81 0.46 4.04
N GLY A 30 4.40 -0.74 3.98
CA GLY A 30 4.48 -1.51 2.74
C GLY A 30 3.12 -2.13 2.37
N PRO A 31 2.99 -2.70 1.16
CA PRO A 31 1.74 -3.35 0.74
C PRO A 31 1.31 -4.49 1.67
N VAL A 32 2.27 -5.19 2.28
CA VAL A 32 2.01 -6.24 3.27
C VAL A 32 1.41 -5.67 4.55
N ASP A 33 1.93 -4.54 5.05
CA ASP A 33 1.46 -3.90 6.28
C ASP A 33 0.02 -3.38 6.14
N VAL A 34 -0.27 -2.73 5.00
CA VAL A 34 -1.61 -2.26 4.66
C VAL A 34 -2.57 -3.44 4.53
N GLY A 35 -2.18 -4.50 3.82
CA GLY A 35 -2.99 -5.71 3.66
C GLY A 35 -3.28 -6.41 4.99
N LEU A 36 -2.29 -6.48 5.89
CA LEU A 36 -2.46 -7.06 7.21
C LEU A 36 -3.41 -6.22 8.08
N SER A 37 -3.26 -4.89 8.07
CA SER A 37 -4.13 -3.97 8.78
C SER A 37 -5.58 -4.05 8.28
N PHE A 38 -5.76 -4.19 6.97
CA PHE A 38 -7.07 -4.39 6.36
C PHE A 38 -7.70 -5.72 6.79
N LYS A 39 -6.93 -6.81 6.71
CA LYS A 39 -7.37 -8.14 7.17
C LYS A 39 -7.84 -8.10 8.62
N GLU A 40 -7.05 -7.47 9.50
CA GLU A 40 -7.38 -7.38 10.92
C GLU A 40 -8.66 -6.58 11.16
N ALA A 41 -8.80 -5.42 10.52
CA ALA A 41 -9.97 -4.56 10.65
C ALA A 41 -11.25 -5.29 10.20
N VAL A 42 -11.20 -6.00 9.07
CA VAL A 42 -12.33 -6.80 8.58
C VAL A 42 -12.66 -7.96 9.53
N ARG A 43 -11.64 -8.65 10.04
CA ARG A 43 -11.81 -9.80 10.94
C ARG A 43 -12.60 -9.46 12.21
N VAL A 44 -12.36 -8.27 12.76
CA VAL A 44 -13.04 -7.79 13.98
C VAL A 44 -14.31 -6.99 13.69
N GLY A 45 -14.75 -6.93 12.42
CA GLY A 45 -15.94 -6.18 12.00
C GLY A 45 -15.80 -4.66 12.04
N ASN A 46 -14.57 -4.13 12.13
CA ASN A 46 -14.32 -2.69 12.14
C ASN A 46 -14.17 -2.15 10.71
N TYR A 47 -15.28 -2.10 10.00
CA TYR A 47 -15.33 -1.70 8.58
C TYR A 47 -14.99 -0.23 8.35
N GLU A 48 -15.29 0.64 9.30
CA GLU A 48 -14.87 2.05 9.23
C GLU A 48 -13.34 2.15 9.20
N ARG A 49 -12.62 1.39 10.05
CA ARG A 49 -11.15 1.33 9.98
C ARG A 49 -10.68 0.71 8.66
N ALA A 50 -11.30 -0.37 8.19
CA ALA A 50 -10.93 -0.96 6.90
C ALA A 50 -11.05 0.04 5.75
N LYS A 51 -12.10 0.87 5.74
CA LYS A 51 -12.31 1.91 4.72
C LYS A 51 -11.26 3.02 4.76
N THR A 52 -10.68 3.34 5.92
CA THR A 52 -9.57 4.32 6.00
C THR A 52 -8.29 3.87 5.30
N LEU A 53 -8.15 2.57 5.00
CA LEU A 53 -7.01 2.01 4.27
C LEU A 53 -7.24 2.01 2.74
N ILE A 54 -8.46 2.29 2.29
CA ILE A 54 -8.81 2.42 0.89
C ILE A 54 -8.41 3.83 0.42
N ALA A 55 -7.89 3.92 -0.80
CA ALA A 55 -7.52 5.19 -1.42
C ALA A 55 -8.65 6.22 -1.35
N GLU A 56 -8.28 7.49 -1.18
CA GLU A 56 -9.23 8.59 -1.09
C GLU A 56 -10.10 8.68 -2.35
N GLY A 57 -11.41 8.88 -2.16
CA GLY A 57 -12.41 8.89 -3.23
C GLY A 57 -12.87 7.50 -3.69
N ARG A 58 -12.26 6.41 -3.18
CA ARG A 58 -12.63 5.04 -3.51
C ARG A 58 -13.37 4.32 -2.39
N GLN A 59 -13.45 4.89 -1.19
CA GLN A 59 -14.04 4.24 -0.01
C GLN A 59 -15.50 3.83 -0.22
N GLU A 60 -16.28 4.63 -0.95
CA GLU A 60 -17.71 4.35 -1.22
C GLU A 60 -17.93 3.19 -2.21
N HIS A 61 -16.91 2.81 -2.98
CA HIS A 61 -17.01 1.70 -3.94
C HIS A 61 -16.92 0.33 -3.26
N ILE A 62 -16.49 0.28 -1.99
CA ILE A 62 -16.37 -0.96 -1.22
C ILE A 62 -17.46 -0.97 -0.15
N SER A 63 -18.51 -1.75 -0.40
CA SER A 63 -19.64 -1.89 0.52
C SER A 63 -19.30 -2.74 1.74
N ASP A 64 -20.05 -2.54 2.83
CA ASP A 64 -19.95 -3.38 4.03
C ASP A 64 -20.28 -4.85 3.73
N GLU A 65 -21.17 -5.10 2.76
CA GLU A 65 -21.45 -6.46 2.27
C GLU A 65 -20.20 -7.10 1.65
N THR A 66 -19.41 -6.33 0.91
CA THR A 66 -18.13 -6.80 0.34
C THR A 66 -17.15 -7.14 1.45
N LEU A 67 -17.02 -6.27 2.45
CA LEU A 67 -16.13 -6.51 3.60
C LEU A 67 -16.59 -7.74 4.41
N ASN A 68 -17.89 -7.93 4.57
CA ASN A 68 -18.44 -9.12 5.21
C ASN A 68 -18.12 -10.41 4.43
N LYS A 69 -18.26 -10.39 3.10
CA LYS A 69 -17.87 -11.52 2.25
C LYS A 69 -16.38 -11.82 2.36
N VAL A 70 -15.53 -10.80 2.46
CA VAL A 70 -14.08 -10.99 2.71
C VAL A 70 -13.86 -11.69 4.06
N ASN A 71 -14.59 -11.32 5.10
CA ASN A 71 -14.51 -11.96 6.41
C ASN A 71 -14.91 -13.44 6.36
N GLU A 72 -15.94 -13.78 5.57
CA GLU A 72 -16.43 -15.15 5.40
C GLU A 72 -15.44 -16.07 4.67
N VAL A 73 -14.69 -15.55 3.69
CA VAL A 73 -13.70 -16.34 2.93
C VAL A 73 -12.30 -16.34 3.57
N MET A 74 -12.06 -15.47 4.54
CA MET A 74 -10.78 -15.34 5.21
C MET A 74 -10.42 -16.59 6.01
N SER A 75 -9.19 -17.06 5.83
CA SER A 75 -8.61 -18.13 6.65
C SER A 75 -7.53 -17.60 7.60
N ALA A 76 -7.09 -18.45 8.55
CA ALA A 76 -5.97 -18.12 9.43
C ALA A 76 -4.70 -17.78 8.63
N GLY A 77 -4.40 -18.58 7.59
CA GLY A 77 -3.27 -18.35 6.69
C GLY A 77 -3.59 -17.33 5.59
N THR A 78 -2.67 -16.41 5.33
CA THR A 78 -2.78 -15.45 4.23
C THR A 78 -1.41 -15.24 3.62
N SER A 79 -1.32 -15.43 2.31
CA SER A 79 -0.18 -15.01 1.51
C SER A 79 -0.44 -13.61 0.98
N PHE A 80 0.57 -12.75 1.04
CA PHE A 80 0.52 -11.42 0.49
C PHE A 80 1.37 -11.40 -0.78
N ASN A 81 0.79 -10.96 -1.89
CA ASN A 81 1.45 -10.83 -3.19
C ASN A 81 1.23 -9.40 -3.68
N THR A 82 2.24 -8.84 -4.34
CA THR A 82 2.16 -7.51 -4.97
C THR A 82 2.08 -7.69 -6.47
N TYR A 83 1.16 -6.98 -7.11
CA TYR A 83 1.00 -7.02 -8.56
C TYR A 83 1.08 -5.62 -9.15
N GLU A 84 1.67 -5.52 -10.33
CA GLU A 84 1.65 -4.31 -11.17
C GLU A 84 0.90 -4.63 -12.46
N LEU A 85 -0.04 -3.77 -12.85
CA LEU A 85 -0.76 -3.87 -14.11
C LEU A 85 -0.16 -2.91 -15.13
N LEU A 86 0.38 -3.45 -16.22
CA LEU A 86 0.78 -2.67 -17.38
C LEU A 86 -0.37 -2.63 -18.37
N GLU A 87 -0.93 -1.45 -18.64
CA GLU A 87 -1.89 -1.21 -19.72
C GLU A 87 -1.19 -0.50 -20.88
N PHE A 88 -1.23 -1.11 -22.07
CA PHE A 88 -0.62 -0.56 -23.27
C PHE A 88 -1.66 0.18 -24.12
N GLU A 89 -1.21 1.15 -24.93
CA GLU A 89 -2.08 1.94 -25.80
C GLU A 89 -2.88 1.10 -26.81
N ASN A 90 -2.39 -0.09 -27.17
CA ASN A 90 -3.08 -1.04 -28.04
C ASN A 90 -4.19 -1.84 -27.33
N GLY A 91 -4.43 -1.59 -26.04
CA GLY A 91 -5.43 -2.29 -25.23
C GLY A 91 -4.97 -3.64 -24.69
N GLU A 92 -3.70 -4.02 -24.89
CA GLU A 92 -3.12 -5.17 -24.20
C GLU A 92 -2.82 -4.86 -22.75
N MET A 93 -2.97 -5.87 -21.90
CA MET A 93 -2.71 -5.77 -20.47
C MET A 93 -1.79 -6.90 -20.03
N VAL A 94 -0.81 -6.57 -19.18
CA VAL A 94 0.13 -7.52 -18.60
C VAL A 94 0.15 -7.36 -17.09
N LEU A 95 0.00 -8.47 -16.37
CA LEU A 95 0.12 -8.52 -14.92
C LEU A 95 1.52 -9.01 -14.55
N LEU A 96 2.26 -8.20 -13.79
CA LEU A 96 3.53 -8.58 -13.18
C LEU A 96 3.28 -9.02 -11.74
N ASN A 97 3.72 -10.22 -11.38
CA ASN A 97 3.81 -10.64 -9.98
C ASN A 97 5.15 -10.19 -9.42
N LEU A 98 5.14 -9.37 -8.38
CA LEU A 98 6.34 -8.80 -7.76
C LEU A 98 6.60 -9.46 -6.40
N THR A 99 7.86 -9.47 -5.99
CA THR A 99 8.23 -9.76 -4.60
C THR A 99 7.65 -8.72 -3.64
N THR A 100 7.59 -9.02 -2.34
CA THR A 100 6.97 -8.14 -1.33
C THR A 100 7.98 -7.43 -0.42
N ASP A 101 9.26 -7.51 -0.76
CA ASP A 101 10.40 -6.93 -0.06
C ASP A 101 10.73 -5.51 -0.53
N ALA A 102 11.65 -4.84 0.18
CA ALA A 102 12.01 -3.43 -0.08
C ALA A 102 12.56 -3.17 -1.50
N LYS A 103 12.96 -4.23 -2.20
CA LYS A 103 13.39 -4.20 -3.58
C LYS A 103 12.47 -5.12 -4.38
N TYR A 104 11.52 -4.53 -5.09
CA TYR A 104 10.63 -5.27 -5.97
C TYR A 104 11.40 -5.94 -7.11
N GLU A 105 11.26 -7.26 -7.21
CA GLU A 105 11.74 -8.09 -8.32
C GLU A 105 10.56 -8.82 -8.97
N ILE A 106 10.64 -9.06 -10.28
CA ILE A 106 9.58 -9.75 -11.02
C ILE A 106 9.70 -11.25 -10.77
N GLN A 107 8.65 -11.84 -10.19
CA GLN A 107 8.53 -13.27 -9.98
C GLN A 107 7.86 -13.97 -11.16
N ASP A 108 6.86 -13.34 -11.78
CA ASP A 108 6.08 -13.90 -12.89
C ASP A 108 5.48 -12.81 -13.79
N VAL A 109 5.16 -13.17 -15.03
CA VAL A 109 4.60 -12.29 -16.07
C VAL A 109 3.44 -13.00 -16.76
N THR A 110 2.24 -12.44 -16.66
CA THR A 110 1.04 -12.98 -17.30
C THR A 110 0.43 -11.96 -18.27
N ILE A 111 0.23 -12.35 -19.53
CA ILE A 111 -0.61 -11.58 -20.47
C ILE A 111 -2.06 -11.83 -20.10
N ILE A 112 -2.82 -10.77 -19.86
CA ILE A 112 -4.22 -10.87 -19.43
C ILE A 112 -5.11 -11.21 -20.64
N PRO A 113 -5.85 -12.34 -20.60
CA PRO A 113 -6.80 -12.70 -21.66
C PRO A 113 -7.88 -11.63 -21.85
N ASP A 114 -8.35 -11.46 -23.09
CA ASP A 114 -9.36 -10.44 -23.45
C ASP A 114 -10.61 -10.49 -22.56
N GLU A 115 -11.07 -11.69 -22.21
CA GLU A 115 -12.23 -11.93 -21.35
C GLU A 115 -12.08 -11.42 -19.91
N LEU A 116 -10.85 -11.22 -19.43
CA LEU A 116 -10.56 -10.74 -18.07
C LEU A 116 -10.21 -9.24 -18.04
N LYS A 117 -9.94 -8.60 -19.18
CA LYS A 117 -9.54 -7.18 -19.26
C LYS A 117 -10.58 -6.25 -18.64
N SER A 118 -11.87 -6.61 -18.65
CA SER A 118 -12.95 -5.80 -18.07
C SER A 118 -12.92 -5.72 -16.54
N ILE A 119 -12.17 -6.59 -15.85
CA ILE A 119 -12.05 -6.58 -14.38
C ILE A 119 -11.21 -5.38 -13.91
N PHE A 120 -10.32 -4.89 -14.77
CA PHE A 120 -9.33 -3.84 -14.43
C PHE A 120 -9.73 -2.44 -14.92
N LYS A 121 -10.92 -2.28 -15.53
CA LYS A 121 -11.41 -1.01 -16.08
C LYS A 121 -12.53 -0.40 -15.24
#